data_AF-A0A356X2V8-F1
#
_entry.id   AF-A0A356X2V8-F1
#
_cell.length_a   1.000
_cell.length_b   1.000
_cell.length_c   1.000
_cell.angle_alpha   90.00
_cell.angle_beta   90.00
_cell.angle_gamma   90.00
#
_symmetry.space_group_name_H-M   'P 1'
#
loop_
_entity.id
_entity.type
_entity.pdbx_description
1 polymer ?
#
loop_
_entity_poly.entity_id
_entity_poly.type
_entity_poly.pdbx_seq_one_letter_code
_entity_poly.pdbx_strand_id
1 'polypeptide(L)'
;MKRVLAVFLLFVISFAGLYSCDEILGTKGDSTTDEIFEQGRQDPSTIVDEVAYAALVPFWTGFDAPTDVYVGYDELVYVTDAQGVHVLD
;
A
#
# COMPACT_ATOMS: atom_id res chain seq x y z
N MET A 1 -35.71 -43.83 -11.28
CA MET A 1 -35.83 -42.36 -11.37
C MET A 1 -35.52 -41.65 -10.06
N LYS A 2 -36.20 -41.94 -8.94
CA LYS A 2 -35.96 -41.27 -7.64
C LYS A 2 -34.51 -41.33 -7.12
N ARG A 3 -33.82 -42.47 -7.31
CA ARG A 3 -32.40 -42.63 -6.94
C ARG A 3 -31.45 -41.81 -7.82
N VAL A 4 -31.73 -41.72 -9.12
CA VAL A 4 -30.95 -40.91 -10.06
C VAL A 4 -31.14 -39.42 -9.77
N LEU A 5 -32.37 -39.00 -9.46
CA LEU A 5 -32.68 -37.64 -9.03
C LEU A 5 -31.95 -37.29 -7.72
N ALA A 6 -31.95 -38.20 -6.73
CA ALA A 6 -31.27 -37.99 -5.45
C ALA A 6 -29.75 -37.84 -5.62
N VAL A 7 -29.12 -38.67 -6.46
CA VAL A 7 -27.69 -38.56 -6.76
C VAL A 7 -27.36 -37.26 -7.48
N PHE A 8 -28.21 -36.85 -8.44
CA PHE A 8 -28.04 -35.59 -9.14
C PHE A 8 -28.15 -34.38 -8.18
N LEU A 9 -29.11 -34.42 -7.26
CA LEU A 9 -29.34 -33.35 -6.29
C LEU A 9 -28.18 -33.24 -5.28
N LEU A 10 -27.61 -34.38 -4.87
CA LEU A 10 -26.45 -34.43 -3.98
C LEU A 10 -25.18 -33.93 -4.67
N PHE A 11 -25.03 -34.20 -5.97
CA PHE A 11 -23.95 -33.65 -6.79
C PHE A 11 -24.03 -32.12 -6.91
N VAL A 12 -25.23 -31.57 -7.14
CA VAL A 12 -25.46 -30.12 -7.21
C VAL A 12 -25.16 -29.43 -5.88
N ILE A 13 -25.60 -30.00 -4.76
CA ILE A 13 -25.32 -29.45 -3.41
C ILE A 13 -23.81 -29.45 -3.13
N SER A 14 -23.11 -30.52 -3.52
CA SER A 14 -21.65 -30.62 -3.33
C SER A 14 -20.89 -29.56 -4.13
N PHE A 15 -21.38 -29.22 -5.34
CA PHE A 15 -20.77 -28.19 -6.18
C PHE A 15 -21.01 -26.77 -5.64
N ALA A 16 -22.18 -26.52 -5.05
CA ALA A 16 -22.50 -25.23 -4.43
C ALA A 16 -21.63 -24.94 -3.19
N GLY A 17 -21.24 -25.97 -2.44
CA GLY A 17 -20.38 -25.82 -1.26
C GLY A 17 -18.97 -25.30 -1.57
N LEU A 18 -18.45 -25.54 -2.77
CA LEU A 18 -17.09 -25.10 -3.16
C LEU A 18 -16.99 -23.58 -3.39
N TYR A 19 -18.07 -22.94 -3.84
CA TYR A 19 -18.10 -21.49 -4.09
C TYR A 19 -18.32 -20.65 -2.83
N SER A 20 -18.77 -21.26 -1.73
CA SER A 20 -19.10 -20.56 -0.48
C SER A 20 -17.97 -20.62 0.56
N CYS A 21 -16.88 -21.33 0.28
CA CYS A 21 -15.76 -21.49 1.22
C CYS A 21 -15.03 -20.18 1.50
N ASP A 22 -15.01 -19.24 0.55
CA ASP A 22 -14.31 -17.95 0.68
C ASP A 22 -14.90 -17.06 1.79
N GLU A 23 -16.21 -17.14 2.03
CA GLU A 23 -16.89 -16.37 3.08
C GLU A 23 -16.75 -17.01 4.48
N ILE A 24 -16.72 -18.35 4.55
CA ILE A 24 -16.59 -19.09 5.81
C ILE A 24 -15.13 -19.18 6.29
N LEU A 25 -14.18 -19.41 5.39
CA LEU A 25 -12.76 -19.59 5.72
C LEU A 25 -11.94 -18.30 5.58
N GLY A 26 -12.57 -17.26 5.03
CA GLY A 26 -11.93 -15.99 4.71
C GLY A 26 -11.17 -16.07 3.39
N THR A 27 -11.26 -15.00 2.62
CA THR A 27 -10.46 -14.80 1.41
C THR A 27 -9.28 -13.87 1.72
N LYS A 28 -8.18 -14.08 0.99
CA LYS A 28 -7.07 -13.11 0.95
C LYS A 28 -7.32 -11.96 -0.03
N GLY A 29 -8.36 -12.08 -0.86
CA GLY A 29 -8.80 -11.02 -1.75
C GLY A 29 -9.44 -9.89 -0.94
N ASP A 30 -8.99 -8.67 -1.19
CA ASP A 30 -9.50 -7.47 -0.56
C ASP A 30 -9.61 -6.40 -1.65
N SER A 31 -10.80 -5.80 -1.77
CA SER A 31 -11.09 -4.83 -2.83
C SER A 31 -10.16 -3.63 -2.79
N THR A 32 -9.71 -3.24 -1.60
CA THR A 32 -8.74 -2.14 -1.42
C THR A 32 -7.39 -2.52 -2.03
N THR A 33 -6.94 -3.75 -1.77
CA THR A 33 -5.70 -4.30 -2.32
C THR A 33 -5.78 -4.43 -3.84
N ASP A 34 -6.90 -4.91 -4.38
CA ASP A 34 -7.11 -5.04 -5.83
C ASP A 34 -7.04 -3.67 -6.53
N GLU A 35 -7.65 -2.64 -5.94
CA GLU A 35 -7.59 -1.27 -6.45
C GLU A 35 -6.15 -0.72 -6.49
N ILE A 36 -5.36 -0.96 -5.44
CA ILE A 36 -3.95 -0.54 -5.38
C ILE A 36 -3.14 -1.17 -6.52
N PHE A 37 -3.30 -2.46 -6.79
CA PHE A 37 -2.58 -3.13 -7.87
C PHE A 37 -3.08 -2.72 -9.25
N GLU A 38 -4.36 -2.42 -9.41
CA GLU A 38 -4.91 -1.91 -10.67
C GLU A 38 -4.35 -0.52 -11.00
N GLN A 39 -4.32 0.39 -10.02
CA GLN A 39 -3.69 1.71 -10.18
C GLN A 39 -2.17 1.59 -10.39
N GLY A 40 -1.50 0.69 -9.67
CA GLY A 40 -0.04 0.48 -9.77
C GLY A 40 0.41 -0.21 -11.06
N ARG A 41 -0.49 -0.85 -11.82
CA ARG A 41 -0.21 -1.53 -13.10
C ARG A 41 -0.11 -0.58 -14.30
N GLN A 42 -0.11 0.73 -14.07
CA GLN A 42 0.08 1.72 -15.12
C GLN A 42 1.48 1.58 -15.73
N ASP A 43 1.55 1.66 -17.07
CA ASP A 43 2.80 1.59 -17.81
C ASP A 43 3.68 2.80 -17.42
N PRO A 44 4.88 2.59 -16.84
CA PRO A 44 5.77 3.66 -16.42
C PRO A 44 6.20 4.59 -17.57
N SER A 45 6.07 4.15 -18.82
CA SER A 45 6.39 4.93 -20.02
C SER A 45 5.21 5.77 -20.54
N THR A 46 3.98 5.51 -20.07
CA THR A 46 2.77 6.23 -20.50
C THR A 46 2.45 7.41 -19.58
N ILE A 47 2.86 7.36 -18.31
CA ILE A 47 2.80 8.50 -17.38
C ILE A 47 4.19 9.15 -17.33
N VAL A 48 4.38 10.13 -18.21
CA VAL A 48 5.54 11.05 -18.20
C VAL A 48 5.22 12.30 -17.35
N ASP A 49 4.22 12.23 -16.48
CA ASP A 49 4.20 13.15 -15.34
C ASP A 49 5.13 12.53 -14.32
N GLU A 50 6.41 12.85 -14.52
CA GLU A 50 7.38 12.98 -13.46
C GLU A 50 6.70 13.77 -12.34
N VAL A 51 6.02 13.08 -11.43
CA VAL A 51 5.80 13.57 -10.07
C VAL A 51 7.19 13.53 -9.44
N ALA A 52 8.08 14.37 -9.97
CA ALA A 52 9.22 14.82 -9.24
C ALA A 52 8.61 15.33 -7.94
N TYR A 53 9.05 14.76 -6.83
CA TYR A 53 9.07 15.52 -5.61
C TYR A 53 9.94 16.74 -5.90
N ALA A 54 9.37 17.75 -6.53
CA ALA A 54 9.92 19.07 -6.52
C ALA A 54 10.03 19.37 -5.03
N ALA A 55 11.25 19.48 -4.53
CA ALA A 55 11.52 19.97 -3.18
C ALA A 55 11.04 21.42 -3.16
N LEU A 56 9.72 21.60 -3.07
CA LEU A 56 9.04 22.87 -2.99
C LEU A 56 9.18 23.31 -1.54
N VAL A 57 10.39 23.76 -1.20
CA VAL A 57 10.72 24.42 0.06
C VAL A 57 10.43 23.59 1.34
N PRO A 58 11.11 23.86 2.45
CA PRO A 58 12.15 24.87 2.67
C PRO A 58 13.57 24.35 2.39
N PHE A 59 14.42 25.24 1.87
CA PHE A 59 15.87 25.09 1.94
C PHE A 59 16.36 25.75 3.22
N TRP A 60 16.99 24.98 4.09
CA TRP A 60 17.63 25.52 5.30
C TRP A 60 19.10 25.81 5.04
N THR A 61 19.60 26.91 5.59
CA THR A 61 20.99 27.38 5.41
C THR A 61 21.61 27.74 6.76
N GLY A 62 22.92 27.95 6.81
CA GLY A 62 23.63 28.33 8.03
C GLY A 62 24.26 27.17 8.81
N PHE A 63 24.26 25.95 8.27
CA PHE A 63 24.95 24.80 8.85
C PHE A 63 26.43 24.77 8.47
N ASP A 64 27.26 24.32 9.40
CA ASP A 64 28.70 24.09 9.20
C ASP A 64 28.95 22.59 8.98
N ALA A 65 29.19 22.18 7.73
CA ALA A 65 29.38 20.77 7.36
C ALA A 65 28.28 19.83 7.91
N PRO A 66 27.02 19.95 7.43
CA PRO A 66 25.91 19.13 7.89
C PRO A 66 26.18 17.64 7.67
N THR A 67 25.80 16.84 8.66
CA THR A 67 26.10 15.40 8.74
C THR A 67 24.85 14.53 8.63
N ASP A 68 23.70 14.98 9.14
CA ASP A 68 22.47 14.20 9.13
C ASP A 68 21.20 15.05 9.32
N VAL A 69 20.03 14.49 8.96
CA VAL A 69 18.70 15.11 9.10
C VAL A 69 17.68 14.08 9.58
N TYR A 70 16.92 14.41 10.63
CA TYR A 70 15.85 13.58 11.19
C TYR A 70 14.54 14.36 11.34
N VAL A 71 13.41 13.69 11.15
CA VAL A 71 12.07 14.24 11.44
C VAL A 71 11.50 13.51 12.65
N GLY A 72 11.18 14.25 13.70
CA GLY A 72 10.61 13.70 14.92
C GLY A 72 9.11 13.44 14.82
N TYR A 73 8.58 12.63 15.75
CA TYR A 73 7.14 12.44 15.93
C TYR A 73 6.43 13.72 16.42
N ASP A 74 7.20 14.67 16.92
CA ASP A 74 6.79 16.03 17.30
C ASP A 74 6.73 17.00 16.12
N GLU A 75 6.91 16.49 14.88
CA GLU A 75 6.87 17.22 13.62
C GLU A 75 8.05 18.21 13.42
N LEU A 76 9.04 18.19 14.32
CA LEU A 76 10.25 19.02 14.21
C LEU A 76 11.33 18.37 13.36
N VAL A 77 12.15 19.19 12.71
CA VAL A 77 13.31 18.73 11.92
C VAL A 77 14.60 18.99 12.71
N TYR A 78 15.40 17.94 12.87
CA TYR A 78 16.68 17.96 13.57
C TYR A 78 17.82 17.84 12.55
N VAL A 79 18.70 18.83 12.47
CA VAL A 79 19.88 18.82 11.60
C VAL A 79 21.14 18.78 12.45
N THR A 80 22.02 17.82 12.20
CA THR A 80 23.32 17.73 12.88
C THR A 80 24.42 18.30 12.00
N ASP A 81 25.30 19.12 12.57
CA ASP A 81 26.45 19.73 11.89
C ASP A 81 27.68 19.78 12.81
N ALA A 82 28.76 20.46 12.39
CA ALA A 82 29.99 20.57 13.16
C ALA A 82 29.83 21.36 14.48
N GLN A 83 28.76 22.15 14.64
CA GLN A 83 28.47 22.95 15.83
C GLN A 83 27.45 22.27 16.77
N GLY A 84 26.75 21.22 16.33
CA GLY A 84 25.86 20.42 17.17
C GLY A 84 24.54 20.06 16.48
N VAL A 85 23.45 20.08 17.25
CA VAL A 85 22.10 19.79 16.77
C VAL A 85 21.29 21.08 16.68
N HIS A 86 20.70 21.32 15.52
CA HIS A 86 19.78 22.42 15.25
C HIS A 86 18.35 21.90 15.12
N VAL A 87 17.39 22.62 15.67
CA VAL A 87 15.96 22.28 15.62
C VAL A 87 15.25 23.30 14.75
N LEU A 88 14.46 22.82 13.80
CA LEU A 88 13.73 23.62 12.83
C LEU A 88 12.23 23.32 12.93
N ASP A 89 11.43 24.35 12.68
CA ASP A 89 9.95 24.36 12.61
C ASP A 89 9.53 24.69 11.17
#